data_AF-A0A960K2M1-F1
#
_entry.id   AF-A0A960K2M1-F1
#
_cell.length_a   1.000
_cell.length_b   1.000
_cell.length_c   1.000
_cell.angle_alpha   90.00
_cell.angle_beta   90.00
_cell.angle_gamma   90.00
#
_symmetry.space_group_name_H-M   'P 1'
#
loop_
_entity.id
_entity.type
_entity.pdbx_description
1 polymer ?
#
loop_
_entity_poly.entity_id
_entity_poly.type
_entity_poly.pdbx_seq_one_letter_code
_entity_poly.pdbx_strand_id
1 'polypeptide(L)'
;RFTVIFEYGVPKCECEDVRDWARAWRSLASLPFPSAIYNQRLERLTEQFVRAGANPLKPNGNGLNQLRTNEIALRNPWELREFRLLTFPFDFLHETTTVDTPNNDTAAGTNFNNTVTLSNFILSGPAPVPLIWSGANFLGANPETPSPAFFWNGPLPLDAANLVAHSDLRHGFSVGTCNGCHGGETGFTPFVHIEPAVPLAAQATLSGFLTGIAVNDPVYTGPGAPIVREFDDLERREIDIKALARTKCFRFRRISRLHVLDHLAAHKVLPPDLFEGEEAAPVEEQTALALDDLLANLPKQVH
;
A
#
# COMPACT_ATOMS: atom_id res chain seq x y z
N ARG A 1 24.64 -2.49 -3.87
CA ARG A 1 24.22 -1.24 -4.56
C ARG A 1 23.33 -0.46 -3.61
N PHE A 2 23.51 0.86 -3.49
CA PHE A 2 22.59 1.71 -2.72
C PHE A 2 21.50 2.23 -3.66
N THR A 3 20.23 2.17 -3.27
CA THR A 3 19.11 2.74 -4.04
C THR A 3 18.29 3.69 -3.19
N VAL A 4 17.74 4.70 -3.85
CA VAL A 4 16.79 5.65 -3.26
C VAL A 4 15.48 5.49 -4.02
N ILE A 5 14.39 5.33 -3.27
CA ILE A 5 13.05 5.09 -3.79
C ILE A 5 12.22 6.34 -3.53
N PHE A 6 11.64 6.91 -4.58
CA PHE A 6 10.73 8.05 -4.48
C PHE A 6 9.31 7.55 -4.74
N GLU A 7 8.44 7.65 -3.72
CA GLU A 7 7.05 7.23 -3.83
C GLU A 7 6.15 8.46 -3.87
N TYR A 8 5.50 8.68 -5.01
CA TYR A 8 4.67 9.85 -5.24
C TYR A 8 3.19 9.53 -5.05
N GLY A 9 2.47 10.46 -4.44
CA GLY A 9 1.01 10.48 -4.47
C GLY A 9 0.54 11.10 -5.77
N VAL A 10 -0.38 10.41 -6.45
CA VAL A 10 -1.03 10.94 -7.66
C VAL A 10 -2.19 11.84 -7.22
N PRO A 11 -2.25 13.13 -7.62
CA PRO A 11 -3.28 14.06 -7.19
C PRO A 11 -4.61 13.81 -7.94
N LYS A 12 -5.25 12.67 -7.65
CA LYS A 12 -6.52 12.23 -8.22
C LYS A 12 -7.38 11.74 -7.05
N CYS A 13 -8.53 12.39 -6.83
CA CYS A 13 -9.37 12.13 -5.66
C CYS A 13 -10.78 11.67 -6.04
N GLU A 14 -11.28 12.04 -7.22
CA GLU A 14 -12.60 11.61 -7.68
C GLU A 14 -12.53 10.24 -8.36
N CYS A 15 -13.60 9.45 -8.26
CA CYS A 15 -13.68 8.14 -8.90
C CYS A 15 -13.39 8.20 -10.40
N GLU A 16 -13.96 9.17 -11.13
CA GLU A 16 -13.72 9.29 -12.57
C GLU A 16 -12.27 9.62 -12.88
N ASP A 17 -11.64 10.50 -12.09
CA ASP A 17 -10.23 10.86 -12.23
C ASP A 17 -9.31 9.64 -12.09
N VAL A 18 -9.56 8.80 -11.09
CA VAL A 18 -8.79 7.57 -10.84
C VAL A 18 -9.02 6.54 -11.95
N ARG A 19 -10.28 6.34 -12.36
CA ARG A 19 -10.64 5.45 -13.46
C ARG A 19 -10.00 5.90 -14.78
N ASP A 20 -10.06 7.19 -15.08
CA ASP A 20 -9.53 7.75 -16.32
C ASP A 20 -7.99 7.75 -16.32
N TRP A 21 -7.35 7.91 -15.15
CA TRP A 21 -5.93 7.62 -14.97
C TRP A 21 -5.57 6.17 -15.31
N ALA A 22 -6.33 5.19 -14.80
CA ALA A 22 -6.12 3.77 -15.14
C ALA A 22 -6.30 3.51 -16.64
N ARG A 23 -7.31 4.12 -17.28
CA ARG A 23 -7.50 4.06 -18.74
C ARG A 23 -6.32 4.66 -19.50
N ALA A 24 -5.75 5.75 -19.01
CA ALA A 24 -4.62 6.41 -19.66
C ALA A 24 -3.36 5.53 -19.63
N TRP A 25 -3.06 4.86 -18.51
CA TRP A 25 -2.00 3.84 -18.45
C TRP A 25 -2.25 2.69 -19.42
N ARG A 26 -3.48 2.15 -19.45
CA ARG A 26 -3.84 1.07 -20.36
C ARG A 26 -3.72 1.47 -21.83
N SER A 27 -3.95 2.74 -22.17
CA SER A 27 -3.80 3.24 -23.54
C SER A 27 -2.36 3.20 -24.05
N LEU A 28 -1.35 3.11 -23.17
CA LEU A 28 0.03 2.92 -23.59
C LEU A 28 0.23 1.59 -24.33
N ALA A 29 -0.54 0.55 -23.99
CA ALA A 29 -0.44 -0.78 -24.60
C ALA A 29 -0.86 -0.80 -26.08
N SER A 30 -1.60 0.20 -26.56
CA SER A 30 -1.95 0.32 -27.98
C SER A 30 -0.89 1.04 -28.82
N LEU A 31 0.20 1.51 -28.21
CA LEU A 31 1.29 2.20 -28.90
C LEU A 31 2.40 1.21 -29.24
N PRO A 32 3.11 1.39 -30.37
CA PRO A 32 4.30 0.60 -30.67
C PRO A 32 5.34 0.73 -29.54
N PHE A 33 5.96 -0.38 -29.15
CA PHE A 33 6.99 -0.40 -28.12
C PHE A 33 8.23 -1.18 -28.61
N PRO A 34 9.44 -0.60 -28.52
CA PRO A 34 9.75 0.76 -28.06
C PRO A 34 9.42 1.83 -29.14
N SER A 35 8.97 3.01 -28.74
CA SER A 35 8.79 4.14 -29.68
C SER A 35 8.82 5.52 -28.99
N ALA A 36 9.10 6.57 -29.77
CA ALA A 36 9.05 7.95 -29.29
C ALA A 36 7.63 8.36 -28.83
N ILE A 37 6.58 7.87 -29.50
CA ILE A 37 5.19 8.18 -29.12
C ILE A 37 4.82 7.50 -27.79
N TYR A 38 5.29 6.27 -27.55
CA TYR A 38 5.13 5.62 -26.25
C TYR A 38 5.79 6.44 -25.14
N ASN A 39 7.05 6.83 -25.33
CA ASN A 39 7.80 7.60 -24.33
C ASN A 39 7.18 8.96 -24.04
N GLN A 40 6.73 9.69 -25.08
CA GLN A 40 6.04 10.97 -24.90
C GLN A 40 4.72 10.82 -24.12
N ARG A 41 3.97 9.74 -24.36
CA ARG A 41 2.72 9.49 -23.63
C ARG A 41 2.99 9.08 -22.19
N LEU A 42 3.99 8.23 -21.96
CA LEU A 42 4.43 7.84 -20.62
C LEU A 42 4.90 9.06 -19.81
N GLU A 43 5.71 9.94 -20.40
CA GLU A 43 6.17 11.18 -19.78
C GLU A 43 5.00 12.08 -19.37
N ARG A 44 4.02 12.31 -20.25
CA ARG A 44 2.82 13.10 -19.90
C ARG A 44 2.00 12.49 -18.76
N LEU A 45 2.03 11.16 -18.61
CA LEU A 45 1.39 10.52 -17.47
C LEU A 45 2.19 10.82 -16.20
N THR A 46 3.48 10.48 -16.18
CA THR A 46 4.29 10.60 -14.97
C THR A 46 4.44 12.05 -14.50
N GLU A 47 4.51 13.02 -15.42
CA GLU A 47 4.59 14.44 -15.12
C GLU A 47 3.39 15.00 -14.33
N GLN A 48 2.24 14.30 -14.31
CA GLN A 48 1.10 14.68 -13.47
C GLN A 48 1.38 14.57 -11.97
N PHE A 49 2.43 13.85 -11.56
CA PHE A 49 2.78 13.67 -10.16
C PHE A 49 4.26 13.88 -9.83
N VAL A 50 5.19 13.72 -10.78
CA VAL A 50 6.63 13.88 -10.51
C VAL A 50 7.14 15.33 -10.63
N ARG A 51 6.43 16.22 -11.34
CA ARG A 51 6.88 17.61 -11.53
C ARG A 51 6.86 18.38 -10.20
N ALA A 52 7.79 19.33 -10.07
CA ALA A 52 7.68 20.35 -9.02
C ALA A 52 6.36 21.12 -9.19
N GLY A 53 5.64 21.37 -8.10
CA GLY A 53 4.32 22.01 -8.15
C GLY A 53 3.16 21.08 -8.53
N ALA A 54 3.40 19.79 -8.82
CA ALA A 54 2.35 18.85 -9.23
C ALA A 54 1.27 18.63 -8.16
N ASN A 55 1.54 18.92 -6.89
CA ASN A 55 0.55 18.87 -5.83
C ASN A 55 0.70 20.07 -4.87
N PRO A 56 0.01 21.19 -5.14
CA PRO A 56 0.10 22.42 -4.33
C PRO A 56 -0.33 22.25 -2.86
N LEU A 57 -1.09 21.21 -2.53
CA LEU A 57 -1.57 20.95 -1.17
C LEU A 57 -0.54 20.22 -0.30
N LYS A 58 0.59 19.81 -0.87
CA LYS A 58 1.65 19.06 -0.18
C LYS A 58 2.87 19.95 0.10
N PRO A 59 3.74 19.56 1.06
CA PRO A 59 4.96 20.30 1.37
C PRO A 59 5.74 20.63 0.10
N ASN A 60 6.26 21.86 -0.03
CA ASN A 60 6.96 22.35 -1.22
C ASN A 60 6.20 22.18 -2.57
N GLY A 61 4.87 22.01 -2.54
CA GLY A 61 4.03 21.82 -3.72
C GLY A 61 4.31 20.54 -4.52
N ASN A 62 5.04 19.57 -3.97
CA ASN A 62 5.46 18.38 -4.72
C ASN A 62 4.65 17.12 -4.34
N GLY A 63 4.57 16.17 -5.27
CA GLY A 63 3.81 14.94 -5.10
C GLY A 63 4.40 13.90 -4.15
N LEU A 64 5.62 14.07 -3.61
CA LEU A 64 6.35 13.03 -2.85
C LEU A 64 5.61 12.65 -1.55
N ASN A 65 5.16 11.40 -1.42
CA ASN A 65 4.57 10.86 -0.19
C ASN A 65 5.67 10.46 0.79
N GLN A 66 6.58 9.60 0.33
CA GLN A 66 7.75 9.20 1.09
C GLN A 66 8.95 8.98 0.17
N LEU A 67 10.14 9.10 0.78
CA LEU A 67 11.39 8.64 0.23
C LEU A 67 11.88 7.47 1.08
N ARG A 68 12.45 6.44 0.45
CA ARG A 68 13.07 5.34 1.17
C ARG A 68 14.51 5.13 0.74
N THR A 69 15.39 4.86 1.69
CA THR A 69 16.75 4.41 1.41
C THR A 69 16.82 2.90 1.53
N ASN A 70 17.42 2.28 0.54
CA ASN A 70 17.73 0.87 0.58
C ASN A 70 19.22 0.70 0.86
N GLU A 71 19.50 0.25 2.07
CA GLU A 71 20.84 0.32 2.64
C GLU A 71 21.64 -0.97 2.49
N ILE A 72 21.26 -1.87 1.57
CA ILE A 72 21.94 -3.17 1.40
C ILE A 72 23.45 -3.04 1.11
N ALA A 73 23.88 -1.90 0.55
CA ALA A 73 25.28 -1.63 0.29
C ALA A 73 26.08 -1.17 1.51
N LEU A 74 25.42 -0.81 2.62
CA LEU A 74 26.07 -0.20 3.77
C LEU A 74 26.59 -1.26 4.75
N ARG A 75 25.69 -2.05 5.34
CA ARG A 75 26.05 -3.12 6.30
C ARG A 75 24.94 -4.16 6.44
N ASN A 76 25.26 -5.24 7.14
CA ASN A 76 24.30 -6.23 7.63
C ASN A 76 24.02 -5.97 9.14
N PRO A 77 22.77 -6.15 9.63
CA PRO A 77 21.56 -6.51 8.89
C PRO A 77 21.10 -5.39 7.95
N TRP A 78 20.33 -5.78 6.92
CA TRP A 78 19.83 -4.83 5.93
C TRP A 78 18.65 -4.04 6.52
N GLU A 79 18.67 -2.72 6.31
CA GLU A 79 17.62 -1.79 6.71
C GLU A 79 17.01 -1.06 5.51
N LEU A 80 15.72 -0.76 5.64
CA LEU A 80 15.02 0.19 4.80
C LEU A 80 14.47 1.30 5.70
N ARG A 81 14.92 2.53 5.47
CA ARG A 81 14.51 3.71 6.24
C ARG A 81 13.53 4.53 5.42
N GLU A 82 12.52 5.08 6.09
CA GLU A 82 11.53 5.95 5.47
C GLU A 82 11.75 7.40 5.88
N PHE A 83 11.59 8.30 4.92
CA PHE A 83 11.71 9.74 5.10
C PHE A 83 10.47 10.42 4.53
N ARG A 84 10.00 11.47 5.20
CA ARG A 84 8.89 12.30 4.73
C ARG A 84 9.26 13.78 4.79
N LEU A 85 8.68 14.55 3.89
CA LEU A 85 8.72 16.00 3.98
C LEU A 85 7.74 16.45 5.06
N LEU A 86 8.22 17.21 6.04
CA LEU A 86 7.38 17.82 7.07
C LEU A 86 7.30 19.33 6.82
N THR A 87 6.19 19.97 7.15
CA THR A 87 6.03 21.44 7.02
C THR A 87 6.50 22.22 8.25
N PHE A 88 6.92 21.52 9.30
CA PHE A 88 7.36 22.11 10.56
C PHE A 88 8.44 21.24 11.23
N PRO A 89 9.53 21.81 11.78
CA PRO A 89 9.88 23.24 11.82
C PRO A 89 10.47 23.78 10.50
N PHE A 90 10.83 22.92 9.54
CA PHE A 90 11.36 23.29 8.23
C PHE A 90 10.92 22.25 7.17
N ASP A 91 10.82 22.65 5.90
CA ASP A 91 10.45 21.78 4.78
C ASP A 91 11.58 20.82 4.32
N PHE A 92 12.13 20.04 5.26
CA PHE A 92 13.17 19.05 5.00
C PHE A 92 12.66 17.61 5.05
N LEU A 93 13.48 16.68 4.56
CA LEU A 93 13.27 15.25 4.76
C LEU A 93 13.59 14.89 6.21
N HIS A 94 12.62 14.30 6.89
CA HIS A 94 12.76 13.75 8.23
C HIS A 94 12.62 12.25 8.17
N GLU A 95 13.54 11.54 8.81
CA GLU A 95 13.38 10.12 9.07
C GLU A 95 12.12 9.90 9.92
N THR A 96 11.35 8.89 9.55
CA THR A 96 10.09 8.51 10.21
C THR A 96 10.03 6.99 10.32
N THR A 97 9.01 6.50 11.01
CA THR A 97 8.68 5.09 11.02
C THR A 97 8.42 4.51 9.64
N THR A 98 8.93 3.32 9.38
CA THR A 98 8.62 2.54 8.17
C THR A 98 7.18 2.05 8.25
N VAL A 99 6.36 2.46 7.29
CA VAL A 99 4.93 2.10 7.23
C VAL A 99 4.73 0.59 7.28
N ASP A 100 3.69 0.17 7.99
CA ASP A 100 3.19 -1.20 8.05
C ASP A 100 4.20 -2.27 8.48
N THR A 101 5.27 -1.88 9.17
CA THR A 101 6.28 -2.85 9.66
C THR A 101 6.50 -2.68 11.17
N PRO A 102 6.23 -3.71 11.99
CA PRO A 102 6.48 -3.62 13.43
C PRO A 102 7.96 -3.50 13.77
N ASN A 103 8.23 -3.07 15.00
CA ASN A 103 9.55 -3.04 15.56
C ASN A 103 10.10 -4.46 15.77
N ASN A 104 11.33 -4.71 15.33
CA ASN A 104 12.05 -5.97 15.52
C ASN A 104 13.39 -5.79 16.26
N ASP A 105 13.59 -4.66 16.95
CA ASP A 105 14.80 -4.39 17.70
C ASP A 105 14.91 -5.30 18.92
N THR A 106 15.83 -6.26 18.81
CA THR A 106 16.11 -7.25 19.84
C THR A 106 16.96 -6.67 20.97
N ALA A 107 17.83 -5.69 20.68
CA ALA A 107 18.69 -5.05 21.68
C ALA A 107 17.89 -4.13 22.62
N ALA A 108 16.88 -3.43 22.07
CA ALA A 108 15.96 -2.60 22.86
C ALA A 108 14.83 -3.40 23.53
N GLY A 109 14.71 -4.71 23.27
CA GLY A 109 13.65 -5.55 23.83
C GLY A 109 12.27 -5.27 23.24
N THR A 110 12.20 -4.65 22.06
CA THR A 110 10.97 -4.27 21.35
C THR A 110 10.73 -5.12 20.11
N ASN A 111 11.28 -6.33 20.07
CA ASN A 111 11.06 -7.27 18.98
C ASN A 111 9.71 -7.98 19.15
N PHE A 112 8.76 -7.67 18.26
CA PHE A 112 7.43 -8.28 18.30
C PHE A 112 7.34 -9.62 17.57
N ASN A 113 8.39 -10.07 16.89
CA ASN A 113 8.34 -11.35 16.18
C ASN A 113 8.25 -12.52 17.18
N ASN A 114 7.42 -13.50 16.85
CA ASN A 114 7.07 -14.65 17.69
C ASN A 114 6.41 -14.28 19.04
N THR A 115 5.75 -13.12 19.14
CA THR A 115 5.04 -12.69 20.36
C THR A 115 3.52 -12.86 20.27
N VAL A 116 2.87 -13.09 21.41
CA VAL A 116 1.39 -13.11 21.52
C VAL A 116 0.79 -11.76 21.10
N THR A 117 1.48 -10.66 21.36
CA THR A 117 1.07 -9.30 20.96
C THR A 117 0.89 -9.20 19.45
N LEU A 118 1.85 -9.74 18.69
CA LEU A 118 1.78 -9.80 17.23
C LEU A 118 0.68 -10.73 16.75
N SER A 119 0.53 -11.91 17.37
CA SER A 119 -0.59 -12.82 17.07
C SER A 119 -1.95 -12.13 17.21
N ASN A 120 -2.17 -11.41 18.31
CA ASN A 120 -3.41 -10.68 18.54
C ASN A 120 -3.63 -9.57 17.50
N PHE A 121 -2.56 -8.90 17.06
CA PHE A 121 -2.64 -7.90 15.99
C PHE A 121 -3.08 -8.54 14.67
N ILE A 122 -2.40 -9.59 14.23
CA ILE A 122 -2.71 -10.32 12.99
C ILE A 122 -4.16 -10.83 12.99
N LEU A 123 -4.62 -11.35 14.14
CA LEU A 123 -5.98 -11.86 14.30
C LEU A 123 -7.05 -10.77 14.36
N SER A 124 -6.69 -9.51 14.64
CA SER A 124 -7.63 -8.39 14.64
C SER A 124 -8.09 -7.98 13.24
N GLY A 125 -7.43 -8.50 12.19
CA GLY A 125 -7.75 -8.27 10.80
C GLY A 125 -6.79 -7.29 10.11
N PRO A 126 -7.05 -6.95 8.83
CA PRO A 126 -6.21 -6.04 8.08
C PRO A 126 -6.35 -4.62 8.63
N ALA A 127 -5.33 -4.18 9.36
CA ALA A 127 -5.20 -2.80 9.82
C ALA A 127 -3.76 -2.33 9.54
N PRO A 128 -3.54 -1.04 9.23
CA PRO A 128 -2.21 -0.48 9.24
C PRO A 128 -1.53 -0.72 10.58
N VAL A 129 -0.23 -0.97 10.58
CA VAL A 129 0.51 -1.18 11.84
C VAL A 129 0.51 0.15 12.62
N PRO A 130 -0.11 0.23 13.82
CA PRO A 130 -0.21 1.48 14.55
C PRO A 130 1.11 1.80 15.27
N LEU A 131 1.33 3.09 15.56
CA LEU A 131 2.45 3.53 16.40
C LEU A 131 2.47 2.82 17.75
N ILE A 132 1.30 2.63 18.35
CA ILE A 132 1.12 1.98 19.64
C ILE A 132 0.11 0.84 19.49
N TRP A 133 0.49 -0.35 19.96
CA TRP A 133 -0.41 -1.51 20.06
C TRP A 133 -0.25 -2.19 21.41
N SER A 134 -1.38 -2.49 22.07
CA SER A 134 -1.38 -3.13 23.39
C SER A 134 -0.48 -2.42 24.43
N GLY A 135 -0.36 -1.09 24.35
CA GLY A 135 0.45 -0.28 25.28
C GLY A 135 1.95 -0.23 24.96
N ALA A 136 2.40 -0.81 23.85
CA ALA A 136 3.81 -0.81 23.45
C ALA A 136 4.01 -0.03 22.13
N ASN A 137 5.20 0.56 21.97
CA ASN A 137 5.63 1.18 20.71
C ASN A 137 5.80 0.08 19.66
N PHE A 138 4.82 -0.07 18.78
CA PHE A 138 4.67 -1.24 17.92
C PHE A 138 5.24 -1.01 16.52
N LEU A 139 5.00 0.15 15.91
CA LEU A 139 5.54 0.48 14.60
C LEU A 139 7.07 0.69 14.66
N GLY A 140 7.80 0.08 13.72
CA GLY A 140 9.25 0.15 13.64
C GLY A 140 9.76 1.44 12.99
N ALA A 141 10.84 2.01 13.54
CA ALA A 141 11.56 3.13 12.91
C ALA A 141 12.40 2.64 11.73
N ASN A 142 13.28 1.68 12.00
CA ASN A 142 14.28 1.11 11.10
C ASN A 142 14.26 -0.43 11.19
N PRO A 143 13.11 -1.09 10.89
CA PRO A 143 13.01 -2.53 11.04
C PRO A 143 14.04 -3.24 10.16
N GLU A 144 14.84 -4.09 10.79
CA GLU A 144 15.91 -4.82 10.15
C GLU A 144 15.35 -6.03 9.38
N THR A 145 16.09 -6.54 8.39
CA THR A 145 15.89 -7.89 7.85
C THR A 145 17.04 -8.75 8.35
N PRO A 146 16.89 -9.45 9.49
CA PRO A 146 18.00 -10.07 10.21
C PRO A 146 18.60 -11.26 9.47
N SER A 147 17.78 -11.95 8.66
CA SER A 147 18.22 -13.04 7.82
C SER A 147 17.39 -13.08 6.54
N PRO A 148 17.92 -13.68 5.46
CA PRO A 148 17.14 -13.88 4.26
C PRO A 148 15.91 -14.77 4.49
N ALA A 149 15.89 -15.58 5.57
CA ALA A 149 14.78 -16.47 5.91
C ALA A 149 13.81 -15.82 6.91
N PHE A 150 13.93 -14.51 7.17
CA PHE A 150 13.08 -13.81 8.14
C PHE A 150 11.64 -13.74 7.66
N PHE A 151 10.71 -14.03 8.54
CA PHE A 151 9.28 -13.77 8.35
C PHE A 151 8.67 -13.39 9.70
N TRP A 152 7.57 -12.65 9.65
CA TRP A 152 6.79 -12.36 10.83
C TRP A 152 5.91 -13.55 11.18
N ASN A 153 6.02 -14.00 12.42
CA ASN A 153 5.22 -15.07 12.96
C ASN A 153 4.81 -14.76 14.39
N GLY A 154 3.80 -15.44 14.88
CA GLY A 154 3.40 -15.41 16.28
C GLY A 154 3.04 -16.82 16.76
N PRO A 155 2.93 -17.05 18.07
CA PRO A 155 2.31 -18.26 18.62
C PRO A 155 0.80 -18.20 18.37
N LEU A 156 0.39 -18.22 17.09
CA LEU A 156 -1.01 -18.35 16.71
C LEU A 156 -1.50 -19.73 17.17
N PRO A 157 -2.76 -19.86 17.62
CA PRO A 157 -3.33 -21.17 17.92
C PRO A 157 -3.42 -21.96 16.60
N LEU A 158 -2.37 -22.69 16.28
CA LEU A 158 -2.32 -23.61 15.15
C LEU A 158 -3.10 -24.88 15.54
N ASP A 159 -4.42 -24.77 15.72
CA ASP A 159 -5.23 -25.97 15.61
C ASP A 159 -5.23 -26.41 14.13
N ALA A 160 -5.21 -27.72 13.90
CA ALA A 160 -5.14 -28.25 12.53
C ALA A 160 -6.36 -27.87 11.69
N ALA A 161 -7.47 -27.45 12.32
CA ALA A 161 -8.71 -27.09 11.65
C ALA A 161 -8.66 -25.68 11.04
N ASN A 162 -7.87 -24.76 11.60
CA ASN A 162 -7.76 -23.37 11.18
C ASN A 162 -6.37 -23.01 10.62
N LEU A 163 -5.47 -24.00 10.49
CA LEU A 163 -4.09 -23.80 10.04
C LEU A 163 -3.99 -23.01 8.74
N VAL A 164 -4.83 -23.28 7.74
CA VAL A 164 -4.81 -22.56 6.46
C VAL A 164 -5.18 -21.10 6.63
N ALA A 165 -6.30 -20.80 7.29
CA ALA A 165 -6.77 -19.42 7.50
C ALA A 165 -5.78 -18.60 8.35
N HIS A 166 -5.20 -19.19 9.39
CA HIS A 166 -4.16 -18.53 10.19
C HIS A 166 -2.87 -18.34 9.41
N SER A 167 -2.50 -19.32 8.58
CA SER A 167 -1.35 -19.19 7.70
C SER A 167 -1.55 -18.05 6.70
N ASP A 168 -2.74 -17.90 6.12
CA ASP A 168 -3.07 -16.82 5.18
C ASP A 168 -3.03 -15.44 5.83
N LEU A 169 -3.62 -15.28 7.02
CA LEU A 169 -3.56 -14.02 7.76
C LEU A 169 -2.12 -13.62 8.12
N ARG A 170 -1.33 -14.58 8.64
CA ARG A 170 0.07 -14.34 8.99
C ARG A 170 0.92 -14.08 7.76
N HIS A 171 0.75 -14.86 6.69
CA HIS A 171 1.47 -14.67 5.44
C HIS A 171 1.16 -13.29 4.85
N GLY A 172 -0.12 -12.95 4.73
CA GLY A 172 -0.58 -11.65 4.23
C GLY A 172 -0.02 -10.48 5.04
N PHE A 173 0.02 -10.62 6.37
CA PHE A 173 0.69 -9.64 7.23
C PHE A 173 2.20 -9.57 6.95
N SER A 174 2.89 -10.70 7.00
CA SER A 174 4.36 -10.79 6.88
C SER A 174 4.85 -10.29 5.52
N VAL A 175 4.23 -10.71 4.42
CA VAL A 175 4.58 -10.24 3.06
C VAL A 175 4.18 -8.78 2.81
N GLY A 176 3.27 -8.23 3.60
CA GLY A 176 2.92 -6.80 3.60
C GLY A 176 4.00 -5.92 4.24
N THR A 177 4.87 -6.48 5.08
CA THR A 177 5.98 -5.76 5.70
C THR A 177 7.21 -5.76 4.79
N CYS A 178 8.05 -4.73 4.89
CA CYS A 178 9.28 -4.65 4.06
C CYS A 178 10.22 -5.82 4.35
N ASN A 179 10.50 -6.10 5.62
CA ASN A 179 11.46 -7.12 6.03
C ASN A 179 10.93 -8.56 5.88
N GLY A 180 9.62 -8.79 6.02
CA GLY A 180 9.02 -10.09 5.73
C GLY A 180 8.99 -10.41 4.23
N CYS A 181 8.60 -9.43 3.39
CA CYS A 181 8.61 -9.56 1.94
C CYS A 181 10.01 -9.85 1.38
N HIS A 182 11.00 -9.07 1.79
CA HIS A 182 12.40 -9.25 1.36
C HIS A 182 13.15 -10.36 2.12
N GLY A 183 12.51 -10.98 3.11
CA GLY A 183 12.99 -12.16 3.80
C GLY A 183 12.44 -13.44 3.17
N GLY A 184 11.89 -14.30 4.02
CA GLY A 184 11.49 -15.65 3.68
C GLY A 184 10.18 -15.77 2.89
N GLU A 185 9.32 -14.73 2.88
CA GLU A 185 7.98 -14.86 2.27
C GLU A 185 8.02 -14.93 0.74
N THR A 186 9.08 -14.40 0.10
CA THR A 186 9.23 -14.41 -1.37
C THR A 186 10.36 -15.33 -1.86
N GLY A 187 10.91 -16.19 -0.99
CA GLY A 187 11.84 -17.23 -1.41
C GLY A 187 13.19 -16.72 -1.89
N PHE A 188 13.71 -15.68 -1.25
CA PHE A 188 15.03 -15.07 -1.56
C PHE A 188 15.11 -14.53 -2.99
N THR A 189 14.12 -13.75 -3.44
CA THR A 189 14.22 -13.07 -4.73
C THR A 189 15.53 -12.28 -4.81
N PRO A 190 16.23 -12.25 -5.97
CA PRO A 190 17.33 -11.33 -6.16
C PRO A 190 16.82 -9.94 -5.79
N PHE A 191 17.56 -9.29 -4.91
CA PHE A 191 17.09 -8.27 -3.96
C PHE A 191 16.23 -7.12 -4.52
N VAL A 192 16.27 -6.86 -5.84
CA VAL A 192 15.39 -5.90 -6.52
C VAL A 192 14.47 -6.60 -7.52
N HIS A 193 13.24 -6.11 -7.62
CA HIS A 193 12.27 -6.65 -8.59
C HIS A 193 12.59 -6.31 -10.04
N ILE A 194 13.24 -5.17 -10.27
CA ILE A 194 13.71 -4.71 -11.58
C ILE A 194 15.20 -4.45 -11.43
N GLU A 195 16.04 -5.34 -11.97
CA GLU A 195 17.50 -5.18 -11.98
C GLU A 195 17.92 -4.49 -13.29
N PRO A 196 18.42 -3.24 -13.23
CA PRO A 196 18.95 -2.56 -14.40
C PRO A 196 20.10 -3.32 -15.03
N ALA A 197 20.07 -3.46 -16.35
CA ALA A 197 21.16 -4.10 -17.06
C ALA A 197 22.43 -3.24 -17.06
N VAL A 198 23.58 -3.91 -17.15
CA VAL A 198 24.90 -3.30 -17.32
C VAL A 198 25.50 -3.86 -18.61
N PRO A 199 25.80 -3.03 -19.64
CA PRO A 199 25.69 -1.57 -19.67
C PRO A 199 24.24 -1.07 -19.68
N LEU A 200 24.06 0.18 -19.22
CA LEU A 200 22.78 0.88 -19.28
C LEU A 200 22.26 0.89 -20.73
N ALA A 201 20.94 0.74 -20.90
CA ALA A 201 20.17 0.57 -22.16
C ALA A 201 19.86 -0.87 -22.59
N ALA A 202 20.47 -1.89 -21.98
CA ALA A 202 19.95 -3.26 -22.12
C ALA A 202 18.67 -3.45 -21.30
N GLN A 203 17.86 -4.46 -21.67
CA GLN A 203 16.60 -4.77 -20.99
C GLN A 203 16.87 -5.18 -19.53
N ALA A 204 16.13 -4.57 -18.59
CA ALA A 204 16.21 -4.92 -17.19
C ALA A 204 15.76 -6.38 -16.95
N THR A 205 16.42 -7.07 -16.02
CA THR A 205 15.96 -8.39 -15.56
C THR A 205 14.86 -8.21 -14.53
N LEU A 206 13.78 -8.99 -14.66
CA LEU A 206 12.66 -8.99 -13.72
C LEU A 206 12.80 -10.16 -12.75
N SER A 207 12.47 -9.93 -11.47
CA SER A 207 12.47 -11.00 -10.47
C SER A 207 11.31 -11.98 -10.67
N GLY A 208 11.45 -13.21 -10.17
CA GLY A 208 10.37 -14.21 -10.18
C GLY A 208 9.08 -13.74 -9.50
N PHE A 209 9.15 -12.90 -8.47
CA PHE A 209 7.95 -12.29 -7.87
C PHE A 209 7.10 -11.51 -8.88
N LEU A 210 7.75 -10.83 -9.84
CA LEU A 210 7.03 -10.10 -10.87
C LEU A 210 6.47 -11.02 -11.96
N THR A 211 7.19 -12.09 -12.30
CA THR A 211 6.96 -12.87 -13.53
C THR A 211 6.40 -14.28 -13.30
N GLY A 212 6.16 -14.69 -12.05
CA GLY A 212 5.81 -16.07 -11.70
C GLY A 212 6.90 -16.75 -10.86
N ILE A 213 6.60 -17.00 -9.58
CA ILE A 213 7.38 -17.90 -8.71
C ILE A 213 6.47 -18.59 -7.69
N ALA A 214 6.83 -19.82 -7.31
CA ALA A 214 6.21 -20.55 -6.22
C ALA A 214 7.19 -20.68 -5.05
N VAL A 215 6.75 -20.32 -3.85
CA VAL A 215 7.55 -20.30 -2.62
C VAL A 215 6.85 -21.14 -1.57
N ASN A 216 7.58 -22.04 -0.91
CA ASN A 216 7.02 -22.76 0.23
C ASN A 216 6.80 -21.79 1.38
N ASP A 217 5.62 -21.87 2.00
CA ASP A 217 5.30 -21.10 3.18
C ASP A 217 6.29 -21.42 4.32
N PRO A 218 7.00 -20.40 4.86
CA PRO A 218 8.08 -20.65 5.81
C PRO A 218 7.62 -21.18 7.18
N VAL A 219 6.32 -21.07 7.51
CA VAL A 219 5.75 -21.63 8.75
C VAL A 219 5.59 -23.15 8.65
N TYR A 220 5.44 -23.70 7.44
CA TYR A 220 5.15 -25.11 7.27
C TYR A 220 6.43 -25.98 7.39
N THR A 221 6.56 -26.67 8.52
CA THR A 221 7.71 -27.58 8.81
C THR A 221 7.27 -29.03 9.12
N GLY A 222 5.98 -29.35 9.00
CA GLY A 222 5.39 -30.65 9.37
C GLY A 222 5.31 -31.69 8.24
N PRO A 223 4.95 -32.95 8.57
CA PRO A 223 4.75 -34.00 7.56
C PRO A 223 3.47 -33.75 6.74
N GLY A 224 3.60 -33.67 5.42
CA GLY A 224 2.51 -33.43 4.46
C GLY A 224 2.98 -32.56 3.29
N ALA A 225 2.08 -32.23 2.36
CA ALA A 225 2.40 -31.31 1.27
C ALA A 225 2.58 -29.88 1.82
N PRO A 226 3.65 -29.15 1.45
CA PRO A 226 3.84 -27.78 1.89
C PRO A 226 2.72 -26.87 1.38
N ILE A 227 2.37 -25.86 2.18
CA ILE A 227 1.59 -24.74 1.67
C ILE A 227 2.50 -23.98 0.70
N VAL A 228 2.05 -23.77 -0.53
CA VAL A 228 2.79 -23.06 -1.56
C VAL A 228 2.14 -21.69 -1.79
N ARG A 229 2.98 -20.66 -1.86
CA ARG A 229 2.63 -19.26 -2.14
C ARG A 229 3.07 -18.93 -3.55
N GLU A 230 2.12 -18.57 -4.41
CA GLU A 230 2.37 -18.21 -5.80
C GLU A 230 2.37 -16.69 -5.95
N PHE A 231 3.32 -16.17 -6.72
CA PHE A 231 3.45 -14.76 -7.02
C PHE A 231 3.55 -14.54 -8.52
N ASP A 232 2.69 -13.68 -9.05
CA ASP A 232 2.80 -13.09 -10.39
C ASP A 232 2.27 -11.64 -10.30
N ASP A 233 3.13 -10.74 -9.85
CA ASP A 233 2.73 -9.36 -9.59
C ASP A 233 2.38 -8.60 -10.89
N LEU A 234 2.92 -9.01 -12.05
CA LEU A 234 2.55 -8.41 -13.33
C LEU A 234 1.13 -8.82 -13.75
N GLU A 235 0.78 -10.10 -13.66
CA GLU A 235 -0.59 -10.57 -13.91
C GLU A 235 -1.57 -9.91 -12.93
N ARG A 236 -1.24 -9.90 -11.64
CA ARG A 236 -2.05 -9.23 -10.60
C ARG A 236 -2.30 -7.76 -10.95
N ARG A 237 -1.25 -6.98 -11.24
CA ARG A 237 -1.37 -5.55 -11.61
C ARG A 237 -2.18 -5.35 -12.88
N GLU A 238 -2.08 -6.27 -13.85
CA GLU A 238 -2.89 -6.21 -15.07
C GLU A 238 -4.38 -6.40 -14.76
N ILE A 239 -4.72 -7.34 -13.88
CA ILE A 239 -6.09 -7.56 -13.40
C ILE A 239 -6.60 -6.30 -12.68
N ASP A 240 -5.81 -5.77 -11.73
CA ASP A 240 -6.16 -4.60 -10.92
C ASP A 240 -6.42 -3.37 -11.80
N ILE A 241 -5.53 -3.08 -12.75
CA ILE A 241 -5.69 -1.90 -13.62
C ILE A 241 -6.85 -2.04 -14.61
N LYS A 242 -7.15 -3.27 -15.07
CA LYS A 242 -8.34 -3.56 -15.90
C LYS A 242 -9.62 -3.37 -15.11
N ALA A 243 -9.65 -3.81 -13.85
CA ALA A 243 -10.78 -3.60 -12.94
C ALA A 243 -10.99 -2.10 -12.70
N LEU A 244 -9.94 -1.37 -12.31
CA LEU A 244 -9.98 0.06 -12.04
C LEU A 244 -10.46 0.89 -13.25
N ALA A 245 -10.04 0.53 -14.46
CA ALA A 245 -10.47 1.20 -15.69
C ALA A 245 -11.96 0.97 -16.04
N ARG A 246 -12.60 -0.03 -15.43
CA ARG A 246 -14.00 -0.42 -15.62
C ARG A 246 -14.91 0.05 -14.48
N THR A 247 -14.32 0.57 -13.40
CA THR A 247 -15.04 1.04 -12.20
C THR A 247 -16.20 1.96 -12.58
N LYS A 248 -17.35 1.71 -11.96
CA LYS A 248 -18.54 2.57 -12.06
C LYS A 248 -18.45 3.64 -10.99
N CYS A 249 -18.65 4.88 -11.42
CA CYS A 249 -18.62 6.05 -10.54
C CYS A 249 -20.03 6.59 -10.38
N PHE A 250 -20.39 6.88 -9.15
CA PHE A 250 -21.67 7.48 -8.77
C PHE A 250 -21.41 8.83 -8.14
N ARG A 251 -22.17 9.84 -8.55
CA ARG A 251 -22.11 11.16 -7.96
C ARG A 251 -23.20 11.34 -6.92
N PHE A 252 -22.82 11.88 -5.78
CA PHE A 252 -23.70 12.21 -4.67
C PHE A 252 -23.61 13.69 -4.38
N ARG A 253 -24.74 14.32 -4.04
CA ARG A 253 -24.74 15.70 -3.53
C ARG A 253 -23.92 15.75 -2.24
N ARG A 254 -23.03 16.73 -2.12
CA ARG A 254 -22.35 16.99 -0.86
C ARG A 254 -23.35 17.54 0.13
N ILE A 255 -23.52 16.83 1.24
CA ILE A 255 -24.28 17.31 2.37
C ILE A 255 -23.42 18.31 3.14
N SER A 256 -23.92 19.52 3.37
CA SER A 256 -23.24 20.51 4.21
C SER A 256 -23.22 20.03 5.65
N ARG A 257 -22.02 19.69 6.16
CA ARG A 257 -21.82 19.29 7.56
C ARG A 257 -22.32 20.36 8.52
N LEU A 258 -22.10 21.64 8.20
CA LEU A 258 -22.54 22.76 9.04
C LEU A 258 -24.06 22.78 9.15
N HIS A 259 -24.77 22.68 8.02
CA HIS A 259 -26.23 22.63 8.00
C HIS A 259 -26.78 21.45 8.81
N VAL A 260 -26.20 20.26 8.65
CA VAL A 260 -26.61 19.08 9.45
C VAL A 260 -26.39 19.29 10.93
N LEU A 261 -25.23 19.83 11.33
CA LEU A 261 -24.91 20.09 12.72
C LEU A 261 -25.84 21.15 13.34
N ASP A 262 -26.11 22.23 12.60
CA ASP A 262 -27.01 23.29 13.05
C ASP A 262 -28.44 22.79 13.21
N HIS A 263 -28.95 22.00 12.26
CA HIS A 263 -30.28 21.40 12.34
C HIS A 263 -30.38 20.37 13.47
N LEU A 264 -29.36 19.52 13.65
CA LEU A 264 -29.30 18.59 14.78
C LEU A 264 -29.24 19.33 16.12
N ALA A 265 -28.50 20.44 16.20
CA ALA A 265 -28.44 21.25 17.40
C ALA A 265 -29.82 21.84 17.76
N ALA A 266 -30.52 22.39 16.76
CA ALA A 266 -31.81 23.05 16.91
C ALA A 266 -32.99 22.09 17.10
N HIS A 267 -33.05 21.00 16.34
CA HIS A 267 -34.24 20.16 16.22
C HIS A 267 -34.05 18.72 16.72
N LYS A 268 -32.81 18.32 17.05
CA LYS A 268 -32.45 16.95 17.47
C LYS A 268 -32.83 15.85 16.45
N VAL A 269 -33.08 16.25 15.20
CA VAL A 269 -33.35 15.36 14.07
C VAL A 269 -32.55 15.82 12.86
N LEU A 270 -32.30 14.89 11.93
CA LEU A 270 -31.67 15.23 10.65
C LEU A 270 -32.56 16.19 9.85
N PRO A 271 -31.98 17.06 9.00
CA PRO A 271 -32.74 17.89 8.09
C PRO A 271 -33.67 17.03 7.20
N PRO A 272 -34.95 17.38 7.03
CA PRO A 272 -35.85 16.61 6.17
C PRO A 272 -35.44 16.68 4.69
N ASP A 273 -34.83 17.78 4.28
CA ASP A 273 -34.30 18.05 2.94
C ASP A 273 -32.95 17.36 2.65
N LEU A 274 -32.40 16.63 3.63
CA LEU A 274 -31.09 15.98 3.53
C LEU A 274 -30.98 15.03 2.33
N PHE A 275 -32.10 14.42 1.94
CA PHE A 275 -32.23 13.51 0.80
C PHE A 275 -33.34 13.91 -0.17
N GLU A 276 -33.96 15.08 0.02
CA GLU A 276 -34.97 15.55 -0.92
C GLU A 276 -34.29 16.00 -2.21
N GLY A 277 -34.73 15.38 -3.32
CA GLY A 277 -34.24 15.68 -4.66
C GLY A 277 -34.76 17.04 -5.13
N GLU A 278 -34.10 18.12 -4.73
CA GLU A 278 -34.12 19.35 -5.53
C GLU A 278 -33.32 19.14 -6.84
N GLU A 279 -33.46 20.08 -7.78
CA GLU A 279 -32.75 20.09 -9.07
C GLU A 279 -31.30 19.61 -8.96
N ALA A 280 -30.84 18.89 -9.98
CA ALA A 280 -29.49 18.32 -10.00
C ALA A 280 -28.45 19.37 -9.60
N ALA A 281 -27.86 19.21 -8.42
CA ALA A 281 -26.86 20.14 -7.90
C ALA A 281 -25.73 20.31 -8.94
N PRO A 282 -25.09 21.49 -9.05
CA PRO A 282 -23.93 21.67 -9.91
C PRO A 282 -22.86 20.58 -9.66
N VAL A 283 -22.11 20.19 -10.69
CA VAL A 283 -21.15 19.06 -10.62
C VAL A 283 -20.09 19.30 -9.53
N GLU A 284 -19.74 20.57 -9.28
CA GLU A 284 -18.79 21.03 -8.26
C GLU A 284 -19.28 20.79 -6.82
N GLU A 285 -20.59 20.68 -6.62
CA GLU A 285 -21.23 20.37 -5.34
C GLU A 285 -21.46 18.87 -5.16
N GLN A 286 -20.99 18.04 -6.10
CA GLN A 286 -21.10 16.59 -6.04
C GLN A 286 -19.76 15.95 -5.68
N THR A 287 -19.81 14.78 -5.05
CA THR A 287 -18.66 13.90 -4.83
C THR A 287 -18.88 12.62 -5.60
N ALA A 288 -17.86 12.19 -6.35
CA ALA A 288 -17.91 10.92 -7.07
C ALA A 288 -17.21 9.80 -6.31
N LEU A 289 -17.93 8.71 -6.07
CA LEU A 289 -17.44 7.52 -5.38
C LEU A 289 -17.53 6.30 -6.27
N ALA A 290 -16.60 5.35 -6.09
CA ALA A 290 -16.67 4.06 -6.76
C ALA A 290 -17.77 3.19 -6.15
N LEU A 291 -18.45 2.39 -6.98
CA LEU A 291 -19.44 1.42 -6.50
C LEU A 291 -18.86 0.47 -5.44
N ASP A 292 -17.66 -0.01 -5.68
CA ASP A 292 -17.01 -0.98 -4.80
C ASP A 292 -16.69 -0.35 -3.43
N ASP A 293 -16.30 0.93 -3.39
CA ASP A 293 -16.11 1.67 -2.14
C ASP A 293 -17.42 1.82 -1.37
N LEU A 294 -18.54 2.08 -2.08
CA LEU A 294 -19.86 2.14 -1.45
C LEU A 294 -20.22 0.78 -0.84
N LEU A 295 -20.04 -0.31 -1.59
CA LEU A 295 -20.37 -1.66 -1.14
C LEU A 295 -19.49 -2.12 0.03
N ALA A 296 -18.20 -1.78 0.01
CA ALA A 296 -17.25 -2.10 1.08
C ALA A 296 -17.53 -1.32 2.37
N ASN A 297 -18.04 -0.09 2.25
CA ASN A 297 -18.37 0.78 3.38
C ASN A 297 -19.86 0.77 3.75
N LEU A 298 -20.70 -0.05 3.09
CA LEU A 298 -22.03 -0.31 3.58
C LEU A 298 -21.88 -0.88 5.00
N PRO A 299 -22.41 -0.22 6.04
CA PRO A 299 -22.51 -0.89 7.33
C PRO A 299 -23.30 -2.17 7.06
N LYS A 300 -22.67 -3.34 7.27
CA LYS A 300 -23.37 -4.62 7.31
C LYS A 300 -24.49 -4.40 8.31
N GLN A 301 -25.72 -4.19 7.82
CA GLN A 301 -26.84 -3.93 8.69
C GLN A 301 -26.90 -5.08 9.67
N VAL A 302 -26.81 -4.71 10.94
CA VAL A 302 -27.02 -5.58 12.09
C VAL A 302 -28.33 -6.32 11.85
N HIS A 303 -28.23 -7.63 11.63
CA HIS A 303 -29.35 -8.55 11.82
C HIS A 303 -29.40 -8.94 13.29
#